data_AF-A0A8J8TH39-F1
#
_entry.id   AF-A0A8J8TH39-F1
#
_cell.length_a   1.000
_cell.length_b   1.000
_cell.length_c   1.000
_cell.angle_alpha   90.00
_cell.angle_beta   90.00
_cell.angle_gamma   90.00
#
_symmetry.space_group_name_H-M   'P 1'
#
loop_
_entity.id
_entity.type
_entity.pdbx_description
1 polymer ?
#
loop_
_entity_poly.entity_id
_entity_poly.type
_entity_poly.pdbx_seq_one_letter_code
_entity_poly.pdbx_strand_id
1 'polypeptide(L)'
;KANIEFVNTLKTPSLSLNIDVLVDTSGHPSAFIPLMKLLNKNSAVVLFGTTGGEKSEITADLVTFLVENNILLVGSVNASKKDFMDGVNYLTVWKNIYGDSLNRMITRVVKAEEAPSVLYKKSPGEIKTVISWA
;
A
#
# COMPACT_ATOMS: atom_id res chain seq x y z
N LYS A 1 7.23 20.11 1.35
CA LYS A 1 6.54 19.32 0.30
C LYS A 1 7.25 17.98 0.22
N ALA A 2 6.53 16.86 0.28
CA ALA A 2 7.15 15.55 0.08
C ALA A 2 7.55 15.41 -1.41
N ASN A 3 8.74 14.89 -1.67
CA ASN A 3 9.16 14.53 -3.03
C ASN A 3 8.48 13.20 -3.37
N ILE A 4 7.33 13.29 -4.03
CA ILE A 4 6.52 12.13 -4.44
C ILE A 4 6.71 11.95 -5.94
N GLU A 5 7.15 10.76 -6.34
CA GLU A 5 7.33 10.38 -7.73
C GLU A 5 6.53 9.11 -8.01
N PHE A 6 5.75 9.10 -9.09
CA PHE A 6 5.15 7.88 -9.59
C PHE A 6 6.13 7.20 -10.54
N VAL A 7 6.48 5.95 -10.23
CA VAL A 7 7.40 5.16 -11.03
C VAL A 7 6.67 3.94 -11.58
N ASN A 8 6.76 3.74 -12.90
CA ASN A 8 6.37 2.48 -13.52
C ASN A 8 7.59 1.54 -13.61
N THR A 9 7.63 0.55 -12.74
CA THR A 9 8.74 -0.41 -12.60
C THR A 9 8.91 -1.32 -13.83
N LEU A 10 7.87 -1.48 -14.67
CA LEU A 10 7.95 -2.23 -15.92
C LEU A 10 8.60 -1.44 -17.05
N LYS A 11 8.54 -0.10 -16.99
CA LYS A 11 9.04 0.80 -18.04
C LYS A 11 10.36 1.48 -17.68
N THR A 12 10.86 1.27 -16.47
CA THR A 12 12.05 1.94 -15.94
C THR A 12 13.13 0.89 -15.64
N PRO A 13 13.96 0.51 -16.64
CA PRO A 13 14.84 -0.66 -16.56
C PRO A 13 16.01 -0.54 -15.58
N SER A 14 16.32 0.67 -15.10
CA SER A 14 17.26 0.87 -14.00
C SER A 14 16.70 1.90 -13.04
N LEU A 15 16.07 1.39 -11.98
CA LEU A 15 15.70 2.23 -10.85
C LEU A 15 16.92 2.37 -9.95
N SER A 16 17.54 3.55 -9.95
CA SER A 16 18.51 3.94 -8.92
C SER A 16 17.76 4.34 -7.64
N LEU A 17 16.86 3.47 -7.18
CA LEU A 17 16.11 3.67 -5.95
C LEU A 17 16.84 2.97 -4.82
N ASN A 18 17.17 3.74 -3.79
CA ASN A 18 17.63 3.24 -2.50
C ASN A 18 16.38 3.09 -1.62
N ILE A 19 15.94 1.86 -1.37
CA ILE A 19 14.69 1.60 -0.64
C ILE A 19 15.01 1.19 0.80
N ASP A 20 14.70 2.07 1.76
CA ASP A 20 14.79 1.78 3.20
C ASP A 20 13.52 1.09 3.73
N VAL A 21 12.36 1.43 3.17
CA VAL A 21 11.06 0.82 3.52
C VAL A 21 10.28 0.52 2.26
N LEU A 22 9.90 -0.74 2.08
CA LEU A 22 9.00 -1.21 1.03
C LEU A 22 7.67 -1.61 1.68
N VAL A 23 6.56 -1.04 1.23
CA VAL A 23 5.21 -1.43 1.68
C VAL A 23 4.44 -2.00 0.49
N ASP A 24 4.20 -3.31 0.50
CA ASP A 24 3.36 -3.94 -0.49
C ASP A 24 1.89 -3.88 -0.06
N THR A 25 1.11 -3.04 -0.74
CA THR A 25 -0.35 -2.97 -0.58
C THR A 25 -1.09 -3.72 -1.69
N SER A 26 -0.37 -4.28 -2.68
CA SER A 26 -0.97 -4.98 -3.81
C SER A 26 -1.33 -6.42 -3.47
N GLY A 27 -0.46 -7.11 -2.71
CA GLY A 27 -0.55 -8.54 -2.43
C GLY A 27 -0.21 -9.42 -3.64
N HIS A 28 0.43 -8.87 -4.67
CA HIS A 28 0.89 -9.57 -5.86
C HIS A 28 2.40 -9.84 -5.77
N PRO A 29 2.85 -11.09 -5.60
CA PRO A 29 4.27 -11.45 -5.54
C PRO A 29 5.13 -10.90 -6.69
N SER A 30 4.63 -10.92 -7.93
CA SER A 30 5.33 -10.35 -9.10
C SER A 30 5.56 -8.84 -9.01
N ALA A 31 4.78 -8.12 -8.20
CA ALA A 31 4.94 -6.68 -8.04
C ALA A 31 6.07 -6.32 -7.06
N PHE A 32 6.18 -7.02 -5.92
CA PHE A 32 7.13 -6.62 -4.88
C PHE A 32 8.44 -7.43 -4.87
N ILE A 33 8.44 -8.72 -5.25
CA ILE A 33 9.66 -9.55 -5.22
C ILE A 33 10.78 -8.97 -6.08
N PRO A 34 10.53 -8.48 -7.32
CA PRO A 34 11.60 -7.87 -8.12
C PRO A 34 12.25 -6.65 -7.46
N LEU A 35 11.48 -5.92 -6.63
CA LEU A 35 11.95 -4.72 -5.94
C LEU A 35 12.83 -5.05 -4.73
N MET A 36 12.76 -6.28 -4.20
CA MET A 36 13.54 -6.68 -3.02
C MET A 36 15.06 -6.63 -3.26
N LYS A 37 15.51 -6.73 -4.51
CA LYS A 37 16.93 -6.58 -4.89
C LYS A 37 17.43 -5.13 -4.84
N LEU A 38 16.53 -4.15 -4.70
CA LEU A 38 16.83 -2.72 -4.62
C LEU A 38 16.82 -2.20 -3.17
N LEU A 39 16.68 -3.09 -2.19
CA LEU A 39 16.68 -2.73 -0.78
C LEU A 39 18.08 -2.34 -0.32
N ASN A 40 18.16 -1.30 0.50
CA ASN A 40 19.40 -0.97 1.22
C ASN A 40 19.67 -1.98 2.36
N LYS A 41 20.84 -1.87 2.98
CA LYS A 41 21.10 -2.55 4.25
C LYS A 41 20.14 -2.07 5.34
N ASN A 42 19.65 -3.01 6.14
CA ASN A 42 18.74 -2.82 7.26
C ASN A 42 17.35 -2.31 6.86
N SER A 43 16.95 -2.51 5.60
CA SER A 43 15.62 -2.12 5.14
C SER A 43 14.52 -3.02 5.68
N ALA A 44 13.29 -2.50 5.69
CA ALA A 44 12.09 -3.24 6.08
C ALA A 44 11.12 -3.41 4.90
N VAL A 45 10.58 -4.62 4.76
CA VAL A 45 9.52 -4.97 3.83
C VAL A 45 8.27 -5.30 4.63
N VAL A 46 7.21 -4.51 4.42
CA VAL A 46 5.90 -4.67 5.04
C VAL A 46 4.93 -5.27 4.03
N LEU A 47 4.52 -6.51 4.26
CA LEU A 47 3.51 -7.20 3.47
C LEU A 47 2.13 -6.90 4.08
N PHE A 48 1.33 -6.09 3.38
CA PHE A 48 0.01 -5.63 3.84
C PHE A 48 -1.13 -6.08 2.92
N GLY A 49 -0.91 -6.01 1.61
CA GLY A 49 -1.87 -6.44 0.60
C GLY A 49 -2.09 -7.94 0.62
N THR A 50 -3.30 -8.38 0.32
CA THR A 50 -3.64 -9.80 0.17
C THR A 50 -4.29 -10.06 -1.18
N THR A 51 -3.75 -11.02 -1.92
CA THR A 51 -4.38 -11.59 -3.12
C THR A 51 -4.19 -13.10 -3.09
N GLY A 52 -5.08 -13.83 -3.77
CA GLY A 52 -4.97 -15.27 -3.94
C GLY A 52 -4.64 -15.63 -5.38
N GLY A 53 -3.99 -16.78 -5.57
CA GLY A 53 -3.85 -17.42 -6.89
C GLY A 53 -2.57 -17.11 -7.64
N GLU A 54 -1.77 -16.15 -7.21
CA GLU A 54 -0.45 -15.88 -7.78
C GLU A 54 0.65 -16.64 -7.04
N LYS A 55 1.65 -17.13 -7.79
CA LYS A 55 2.85 -17.76 -7.27
C LYS A 55 4.07 -17.11 -7.88
N SER A 56 5.13 -16.99 -7.10
CA SER A 56 6.42 -16.52 -7.58
C SER A 56 7.54 -17.31 -6.90
N GLU A 57 8.64 -17.47 -7.61
CA GLU A 57 9.80 -18.21 -7.13
C GLU A 57 10.73 -17.29 -6.34
N ILE A 58 11.28 -17.84 -5.25
CA ILE A 58 12.33 -17.18 -4.46
C ILE A 58 13.62 -17.95 -4.69
N THR A 59 14.67 -17.26 -5.12
CA THR A 59 15.99 -17.86 -5.38
C THR A 59 16.85 -17.86 -4.12
N ALA A 60 17.81 -18.79 -4.05
CA ALA A 60 18.80 -18.81 -2.97
C ALA A 60 19.62 -17.50 -2.88
N ASP A 61 19.89 -16.87 -4.02
CA ASP A 61 20.58 -15.57 -4.07
C ASP A 61 19.77 -14.47 -3.37
N LEU A 62 18.45 -14.44 -3.57
CA LEU A 62 17.59 -13.48 -2.89
C LEU A 62 17.59 -13.74 -1.37
N VAL A 63 17.49 -15.01 -0.95
CA VAL A 63 17.57 -15.36 0.48
C VAL A 63 18.91 -14.92 1.08
N THR A 64 20.02 -15.19 0.39
CA THR A 64 21.36 -14.78 0.82
C THR A 64 21.46 -13.25 0.93
N PHE A 65 20.96 -12.53 -0.07
CA PHE A 65 20.90 -11.08 -0.06
C PHE A 65 20.15 -10.53 1.15
N LEU A 66 19.00 -11.12 1.52
CA LEU A 66 18.22 -10.69 2.69
C LEU A 66 19.01 -10.85 3.99
N VAL A 67 19.75 -11.96 4.11
CA VAL A 67 20.59 -12.24 5.29
C VAL A 67 21.77 -11.27 5.38
N GLU A 68 22.54 -11.13 4.30
CA GLU A 68 23.74 -10.28 4.29
C GLU A 68 23.43 -8.79 4.52
N ASN A 69 22.22 -8.36 4.17
CA ASN A 69 21.78 -6.99 4.30
C ASN A 69 20.87 -6.74 5.51
N ASN A 70 20.71 -7.71 6.42
CA ASN A 70 19.85 -7.58 7.63
C ASN A 70 18.43 -7.09 7.32
N ILE A 71 17.79 -7.63 6.29
CA ILE A 71 16.47 -7.18 5.86
C ILE A 71 15.38 -7.75 6.78
N LEU A 72 14.47 -6.89 7.24
CA LEU A 72 13.26 -7.30 7.96
C LEU A 72 12.13 -7.55 6.96
N LEU A 73 11.54 -8.74 6.97
CA LEU A 73 10.30 -9.04 6.27
C LEU A 73 9.19 -9.29 7.29
N VAL A 74 8.12 -8.50 7.25
CA VAL A 74 7.03 -8.59 8.23
C VAL A 74 5.66 -8.51 7.55
N GLY A 75 4.78 -9.45 7.90
CA GLY A 75 3.36 -9.37 7.58
C GLY A 75 2.63 -8.50 8.60
N SER A 76 1.79 -7.58 8.13
CA SER A 76 0.99 -6.71 8.99
C SER A 76 -0.49 -6.79 8.61
N VAL A 77 -1.34 -7.11 9.58
CA VAL A 77 -2.79 -7.23 9.40
C VAL A 77 -3.51 -6.66 10.62
N ASN A 78 -4.63 -5.98 10.36
CA ASN A 78 -5.51 -5.39 11.37
C ASN A 78 -4.82 -4.27 12.21
N ALA A 79 -5.58 -3.70 13.13
CA ALA A 79 -5.18 -2.58 13.97
C ALA A 79 -5.88 -2.64 15.33
N SER A 80 -5.22 -2.16 16.38
CA SER A 80 -5.77 -2.07 17.74
C SER A 80 -6.64 -0.82 17.91
N LYS A 81 -7.40 -0.73 19.02
CA LYS A 81 -8.16 0.48 19.37
C LYS A 81 -7.31 1.75 19.35
N LYS A 82 -6.06 1.67 19.82
CA LYS A 82 -5.13 2.80 19.85
C LYS A 82 -4.86 3.33 18.44
N ASP A 83 -4.66 2.42 17.48
CA ASP A 83 -4.36 2.77 16.10
C ASP A 83 -5.55 3.47 15.41
N PHE A 84 -6.79 3.09 15.75
CA PHE A 84 -7.98 3.82 15.30
C PHE A 84 -8.03 5.25 15.86
N MET A 85 -7.69 5.43 17.14
CA MET A 85 -7.62 6.75 17.76
C MET A 85 -6.55 7.63 17.09
N ASP A 86 -5.38 7.06 16.83
CA ASP A 86 -4.30 7.74 16.12
C ASP A 86 -4.71 8.08 14.68
N GLY A 87 -5.42 7.17 14.00
CA GLY A 87 -5.98 7.40 12.66
C GLY A 87 -6.90 8.63 12.60
N VAL A 88 -7.80 8.80 13.56
CA VAL A 88 -8.68 9.99 13.64
C VAL A 88 -7.86 11.27 13.87
N ASN A 89 -6.83 11.21 14.72
CA ASN A 89 -5.92 12.33 14.94
C ASN A 89 -5.18 12.71 13.64
N TYR A 90 -4.67 11.72 12.88
CA TYR A 90 -4.02 11.98 11.60
C TYR A 90 -4.97 12.58 10.57
N LEU A 91 -6.22 12.13 10.48
CA LEU A 91 -7.23 12.75 9.59
C LEU A 91 -7.46 14.22 9.92
N THR A 92 -7.48 14.58 11.21
CA THR A 92 -7.60 15.97 11.66
C THR A 92 -6.39 16.81 11.23
N VAL A 93 -5.19 16.28 11.44
CA VAL A 93 -3.94 16.93 10.99
C VAL A 93 -3.91 17.07 9.47
N TRP A 94 -4.34 16.06 8.73
CA TRP A 94 -4.39 16.07 7.27
C TRP A 94 -5.40 17.07 6.72
N LYS A 95 -6.56 17.24 7.38
CA LYS A 95 -7.51 18.29 6.99
C LYS A 95 -6.88 19.68 7.10
N ASN A 96 -6.08 19.92 8.14
CA ASN A 96 -5.37 21.18 8.33
C ASN A 96 -4.24 21.39 7.31
N ILE A 97 -3.46 20.34 6.99
CA ILE A 97 -2.32 20.43 6.08
C ILE A 97 -2.74 20.44 4.60
N TYR A 98 -3.69 19.58 4.23
CA TYR A 98 -4.06 19.29 2.84
C TYR A 98 -5.44 19.82 2.43
N GLY A 99 -6.17 20.44 3.36
CA GLY A 99 -7.44 21.12 3.10
C GLY A 99 -8.48 20.20 2.47
N ASP A 100 -9.03 20.62 1.33
CA ASP A 100 -10.08 19.88 0.64
C ASP A 100 -9.60 18.65 -0.13
N SER A 101 -8.28 18.45 -0.24
CA SER A 101 -7.72 17.23 -0.84
C SER A 101 -8.14 15.98 -0.08
N LEU A 102 -8.31 16.08 1.25
CA LEU A 102 -8.80 14.96 2.08
C LEU A 102 -10.21 14.54 1.69
N ASN A 103 -11.08 15.50 1.36
CA ASN A 103 -12.46 15.22 0.96
C ASN A 103 -12.52 14.46 -0.38
N ARG A 104 -11.50 14.61 -1.25
CA ARG A 104 -11.40 13.89 -2.53
C ARG A 104 -11.06 12.42 -2.37
N MET A 105 -10.65 11.96 -1.18
CA MET A 105 -10.49 10.53 -0.91
C MET A 105 -11.83 9.79 -0.92
N ILE A 106 -12.93 10.47 -0.59
CA ILE A 106 -14.29 9.94 -0.76
C ILE A 106 -14.70 10.17 -2.21
N THR A 107 -14.49 9.15 -3.04
CA THR A 107 -14.74 9.23 -4.49
C THR A 107 -16.20 8.98 -4.84
N ARG A 108 -16.97 8.35 -3.94
CA ARG A 108 -18.39 8.06 -4.17
C ARG A 108 -19.15 7.96 -2.84
N VAL A 109 -20.35 8.53 -2.81
CA VAL A 109 -21.34 8.32 -1.74
C VAL A 109 -22.59 7.73 -2.38
N VAL A 110 -23.07 6.59 -1.88
CA VAL A 110 -24.25 5.89 -2.40
C VAL A 110 -25.28 5.66 -1.30
N LYS A 111 -26.55 5.47 -1.67
CA LYS A 111 -27.57 5.05 -0.71
C LYS A 111 -27.44 3.57 -0.37
N ALA A 112 -28.08 3.15 0.73
CA ALA A 112 -28.07 1.77 1.18
C ALA A 112 -28.60 0.79 0.10
N GLU A 113 -29.60 1.20 -0.68
CA GLU A 113 -30.19 0.36 -1.73
C GLU A 113 -29.22 0.08 -2.89
N GLU A 114 -28.24 0.97 -3.10
CA GLU A 114 -27.23 0.84 -4.16
C GLU A 114 -26.00 0.05 -3.70
N ALA A 115 -25.87 -0.24 -2.39
CA ALA A 115 -24.71 -0.89 -1.79
C ALA A 115 -24.29 -2.19 -2.50
N PRO A 116 -25.21 -3.11 -2.88
CA PRO A 116 -24.81 -4.33 -3.58
C PRO A 116 -24.01 -4.05 -4.85
N SER A 117 -24.42 -3.06 -5.66
CA SER A 117 -23.77 -2.76 -6.94
C SER A 117 -22.33 -2.29 -6.81
N VAL A 118 -22.00 -1.60 -5.73
CA VAL A 118 -20.67 -1.00 -5.50
C VAL A 118 -19.72 -1.91 -4.72
N LEU A 119 -20.26 -2.87 -3.95
CA LEU A 119 -19.44 -3.80 -3.17
C LEU A 119 -18.80 -4.89 -4.03
N TYR A 120 -19.46 -5.30 -5.12
CA TYR A 120 -18.95 -6.38 -5.99
C TYR A 120 -17.99 -5.89 -7.08
N LYS A 121 -18.05 -4.61 -7.46
CA LYS A 121 -17.21 -4.08 -8.55
C LYS A 121 -16.68 -2.69 -8.20
N LYS A 122 -15.36 -2.61 -8.03
CA LYS A 122 -14.66 -1.33 -7.90
C LYS A 122 -14.62 -0.59 -9.23
N SER A 123 -14.89 0.71 -9.20
CA SER A 123 -14.75 1.57 -10.37
C SER A 123 -13.28 1.97 -10.60
N PRO A 124 -12.81 2.15 -11.85
CA PRO A 124 -11.48 2.69 -12.10
C PRO A 124 -11.28 4.04 -11.40
N GLY A 125 -10.18 4.20 -10.67
CA GLY A 125 -9.87 5.43 -9.92
C GLY A 125 -10.60 5.57 -8.58
N GLU A 126 -11.34 4.56 -8.14
CA GLU A 126 -12.00 4.56 -6.83
C GLU A 126 -10.98 4.51 -5.68
N ILE A 127 -11.13 5.41 -4.70
CA ILE A 127 -10.32 5.43 -3.46
C ILE A 127 -11.16 4.94 -2.28
N LYS A 128 -12.33 5.57 -2.06
CA LYS A 128 -13.27 5.18 -1.01
C LYS A 128 -14.71 5.45 -1.44
N THR A 129 -15.51 4.39 -1.41
CA THR A 129 -16.98 4.46 -1.51
C THR A 129 -17.58 4.44 -0.11
N VAL A 130 -18.50 5.36 0.18
CA VAL A 130 -19.23 5.46 1.45
C VAL A 130 -20.70 5.15 1.21
N ILE A 131 -21.30 4.34 2.07
CA ILE A 131 -22.74 4.08 2.07
C ILE A 131 -23.38 5.07 3.06
N SER A 132 -24.32 5.87 2.57
CA SER A 132 -25.17 6.75 3.37
C SER A 132 -26.41 5.99 3.81
N TRP A 133 -26.65 5.95 5.12
CA TRP A 133 -27.76 5.25 5.76
C TRP A 133 -28.95 6.16 6.12
N ALA A 134 -28.88 7.43 5.72
CA ALA A 134 -29.93 8.43 5.93
C ALA A 134 -31.05 8.34 4.89
#